data_AF-A0A251N7Y6-F1
#
_entry.id   AF-A0A251N7Y6-F1
#
_cell.length_a   1.000
_cell.length_b   1.000
_cell.length_c   1.000
_cell.angle_alpha   90.00
_cell.angle_beta   90.00
_cell.angle_gamma   90.00
#
_symmetry.space_group_name_H-M   'P 1'
#
loop_
_entity.id
_entity.type
_entity.pdbx_description
1 polymer ?
#
loop_
_entity_poly.entity_id
_entity_poly.type
_entity_poly.pdbx_seq_one_letter_code
_entity_poly.pdbx_strand_id
1 'polypeptide(L)'
;MDEAEAPSPPPFLEVKCQSSGMKRRFAKGTEAGFAVSLINKKLGLGDPLAVHIEAFKEGEEPISFGPSSALVDYGNGWRLQTVSQVDSSV
;
A
#
# COMPACT_ATOMS: atom_id res chain seq x y z
N MET A 1 -13.62 33.03 12.20
CA MET A 1 -12.42 32.34 11.68
C MET A 1 -12.84 30.90 11.50
N ASP A 2 -13.28 30.57 10.28
CA ASP A 2 -13.64 29.20 9.91
C ASP A 2 -12.36 28.39 9.77
N GLU A 3 -11.93 27.81 10.89
CA GLU A 3 -10.93 26.75 10.88
C GLU A 3 -11.68 25.50 10.41
N ALA A 4 -11.65 25.24 9.09
CA ALA A 4 -12.20 24.02 8.53
C ALA A 4 -11.45 22.84 9.16
N GLU A 5 -12.09 22.19 10.13
CA GLU A 5 -11.61 20.99 10.78
C GLU A 5 -11.21 19.99 9.69
N ALA A 6 -9.91 19.72 9.58
CA ALA A 6 -9.40 18.76 8.61
C ALA A 6 -10.11 17.42 8.85
N PRO A 7 -10.66 16.75 7.81
CA PRO A 7 -11.40 15.52 8.00
C PRO A 7 -10.52 14.54 8.77
N SER A 8 -11.05 14.02 9.88
CA SER A 8 -10.34 13.02 10.68
C SER A 8 -9.88 11.89 9.76
N PRO A 9 -8.60 11.47 9.85
CA PRO A 9 -8.06 10.49 8.93
C PRO A 9 -8.94 9.24 8.96
N PRO A 10 -9.28 8.65 7.80
CA PRO A 10 -10.09 7.44 7.76
C PRO A 10 -9.47 6.40 8.70
N PRO A 11 -10.28 5.61 9.43
CA PRO A 11 -9.75 4.63 10.40
C PRO A 11 -9.03 3.44 9.74
N PHE A 12 -8.76 3.53 8.44
CA PHE A 12 -8.17 2.51 7.60
C PHE A 12 -7.10 3.09 6.68
N LEU A 13 -6.16 2.23 6.29
CA LEU A 13 -5.13 2.49 5.31
C LEU A 13 -5.52 1.86 3.98
N GLU A 14 -5.35 2.58 2.88
CA GLU A 14 -5.62 2.09 1.53
C GLU A 14 -4.33 1.72 0.83
N VAL A 15 -4.24 0.48 0.34
CA VAL A 15 -3.12 -0.05 -0.44
C VAL A 15 -3.60 -0.32 -1.86
N LYS A 16 -2.93 0.27 -2.85
CA LYS A 16 -3.15 -0.03 -4.28
C LYS A 16 -2.30 -1.23 -4.69
N CYS A 17 -2.94 -2.28 -5.20
CA CYS A 17 -2.24 -3.36 -5.87
C CYS A 17 -1.79 -2.89 -7.26
N GLN A 18 -0.49 -2.87 -7.53
CA GLN A 18 0.04 -2.44 -8.82
C GLN A 18 -0.31 -3.40 -9.96
N SER A 19 -0.22 -4.72 -9.73
CA SER A 19 -0.53 -5.71 -10.76
C SER A 19 -1.99 -5.69 -11.21
N SER A 20 -2.93 -5.61 -10.26
CA SER A 20 -4.37 -5.66 -10.56
C SER A 20 -5.06 -4.28 -10.64
N GLY A 21 -4.38 -3.20 -10.24
CA GLY A 21 -4.96 -1.86 -10.08
C GLY A 21 -5.97 -1.71 -8.93
N MET A 22 -6.40 -2.81 -8.32
CA MET A 22 -7.39 -2.81 -7.24
C MET A 22 -6.87 -2.17 -5.96
N LYS A 23 -7.75 -1.47 -5.25
CA LYS A 23 -7.44 -0.92 -3.93
C LYS A 23 -8.02 -1.79 -2.82
N ARG A 24 -7.27 -1.92 -1.72
CA ARG A 24 -7.67 -2.68 -0.54
C ARG A 24 -7.48 -1.84 0.72
N ARG A 25 -8.39 -2.01 1.68
CA ARG A 25 -8.40 -1.25 2.93
C ARG A 25 -8.02 -2.17 4.09
N PHE A 26 -7.13 -1.68 4.96
CA PHE A 26 -6.63 -2.39 6.12
C PHE A 26 -6.78 -1.53 7.38
N ALA A 27 -6.96 -2.15 8.53
CA ALA A 27 -6.95 -1.43 9.79
C ALA A 27 -5.56 -0.85 10.08
N LYS A 28 -5.49 0.28 10.79
CA LYS A 28 -4.22 0.85 11.26
C LYS A 28 -3.46 -0.18 12.12
N GLY A 29 -2.15 -0.28 11.93
CA GLY A 29 -1.31 -1.24 12.66
C GLY A 29 -1.25 -2.63 12.04
N THR A 30 -1.96 -2.88 10.92
CA THR A 30 -1.83 -4.14 10.17
C THR A 30 -0.40 -4.35 9.71
N GLU A 31 0.16 -5.54 9.93
CA GLU A 31 1.48 -5.91 9.42
C GLU A 31 1.48 -6.03 7.88
N ALA A 32 2.53 -5.51 7.24
CA ALA A 32 2.63 -5.50 5.79
C ALA A 32 2.61 -6.92 5.18
N GLY A 33 3.25 -7.90 5.83
CA GLY A 33 3.25 -9.29 5.37
C GLY A 33 1.85 -9.91 5.38
N PHE A 34 1.05 -9.62 6.41
CA PHE A 34 -0.35 -10.03 6.45
C PHE A 34 -1.15 -9.39 5.31
N ALA A 35 -0.98 -8.07 5.08
CA ALA A 35 -1.65 -7.36 4.00
C ALA A 35 -1.29 -7.92 2.61
N VAL A 36 -0.01 -8.18 2.34
CA VAL A 36 0.47 -8.82 1.10
C VAL A 36 -0.19 -10.19 0.91
N SER A 37 -0.26 -11.01 1.97
CA SER A 37 -0.89 -12.34 1.89
C SER A 37 -2.37 -12.27 1.46
N LEU A 38 -3.12 -11.29 1.97
CA LEU A 38 -4.53 -11.08 1.62
C LEU A 38 -4.72 -10.48 0.22
N ILE A 39 -3.79 -9.64 -0.21
CA ILE A 39 -3.79 -9.10 -1.58
C ILE A 39 -3.58 -10.26 -2.56
N ASN A 40 -2.52 -11.05 -2.37
CA ASN A 40 -2.16 -12.17 -3.25
C ASN A 40 -3.26 -13.23 -3.34
N LYS A 41 -3.95 -13.54 -2.24
CA LYS A 41 -5.10 -14.48 -2.23
C LYS A 41 -6.29 -14.04 -3.09
N LYS A 42 -6.36 -12.76 -3.47
CA LYS A 42 -7.48 -12.17 -4.21
C LYS A 42 -7.03 -11.59 -5.54
N LEU A 43 -5.86 -12.02 -6.05
CA LEU A 43 -5.40 -11.72 -7.40
C LEU A 43 -6.12 -12.62 -8.41
N GLY A 44 -6.26 -12.15 -9.64
CA GLY A 44 -6.77 -12.95 -10.74
C GLY A 44 -5.74 -13.99 -11.20
N LEU A 45 -6.21 -14.97 -11.98
CA LEU A 45 -5.32 -15.90 -12.66
C LEU A 45 -4.38 -15.13 -13.60
N GLY A 46 -3.07 -15.24 -13.37
CA GLY A 46 -2.04 -14.61 -14.19
C GLY A 46 -1.53 -13.26 -13.70
N ASP A 47 -2.14 -12.65 -12.67
CA ASP A 47 -1.62 -11.41 -12.08
C ASP A 47 -0.31 -11.67 -11.32
N PRO A 48 0.76 -10.87 -11.53
CA PRO A 48 1.99 -10.97 -10.76
C PRO A 48 1.76 -10.80 -9.26
N LEU A 49 2.37 -11.69 -8.47
CA LEU A 49 2.30 -11.65 -7.01
C LEU A 49 2.98 -10.38 -6.48
N ALA A 50 2.35 -9.76 -5.48
CA ALA A 50 2.97 -8.72 -4.68
C ALA A 50 4.06 -9.34 -3.79
N VAL A 51 5.23 -8.72 -3.78
CA VAL A 51 6.39 -9.11 -2.96
C VAL A 51 6.38 -8.37 -1.63
N HIS A 52 6.15 -7.06 -1.68
CA HIS A 52 6.06 -6.22 -0.48
C HIS A 52 5.15 -5.00 -0.75
N ILE A 53 4.89 -4.23 0.31
CA ILE A 53 4.21 -2.94 0.24
C ILE A 53 5.25 -1.85 0.47
N GLU A 54 5.11 -0.73 -0.23
CA GLU A 54 5.89 0.47 -0.03
C GLU A 54 4.97 1.69 0.11
N ALA A 55 5.46 2.73 0.76
CA ALA A 55 4.91 4.07 0.63
C ALA A 55 5.60 4.74 -0.55
N PHE A 56 4.81 5.22 -1.50
CA PHE A 56 5.28 5.86 -2.72
C PHE A 56 4.80 7.30 -2.79
N LYS A 57 5.69 8.19 -3.22
CA LYS A 57 5.42 9.58 -3.55
C LYS A 57 6.23 9.96 -4.79
N GLU A 58 5.60 10.69 -5.70
CA GLU A 58 6.23 11.08 -6.96
C GLU A 58 7.44 11.98 -6.70
N GLY A 59 8.59 11.64 -7.30
CA GLY A 59 9.85 12.37 -7.14
C GLY A 59 10.64 12.03 -5.86
N GLU A 60 10.15 11.11 -5.02
CA GLU A 60 10.84 10.68 -3.81
C GLU A 60 11.18 9.17 -3.83
N GLU A 61 12.21 8.79 -3.09
CA GLU A 61 12.57 7.38 -2.90
C GLU A 61 11.48 6.66 -2.08
N PRO A 62 10.94 5.51 -2.55
CA PRO A 62 9.92 4.77 -1.83
C PRO A 62 10.39 4.24 -0.48
N ILE A 63 9.47 4.14 0.47
CA ILE A 63 9.74 3.54 1.79
C ILE A 63 9.19 2.13 1.82
N SER A 64 10.06 1.12 1.78
CA SER A 64 9.68 -0.29 1.84
C SER A 64 9.28 -0.72 3.25
N PHE A 65 8.19 -1.48 3.37
CA PHE A 65 7.77 -2.10 4.62
C PHE A 65 8.25 -3.55 4.69
N GLY A 66 8.95 -3.88 5.79
CA GLY A 66 9.28 -5.27 6.11
C GLY A 66 8.01 -6.08 6.45
N PRO A 67 8.05 -7.42 6.38
CA PRO A 67 6.86 -8.26 6.57
C PRO A 67 6.20 -8.10 7.94
N SER A 68 6.97 -7.83 9.01
CA SER A 68 6.47 -7.57 10.36
C SER A 68 6.27 -6.08 10.68
N SER A 69 6.53 -5.19 9.71
CA SER A 69 6.33 -3.75 9.92
C SER A 69 4.84 -3.42 9.82
N ALA A 70 4.34 -2.61 10.76
CA ALA A 70 3.01 -2.04 10.67
C ALA A 70 2.92 -1.07 9.48
N LEU A 71 1.80 -1.12 8.74
CA LEU A 71 1.49 -0.13 7.73
C LEU A 71 1.22 1.23 8.39
N VAL A 72 1.77 2.29 7.79
CA VAL A 72 1.69 3.66 8.28
C VAL A 72 1.32 4.59 7.12
N ASP A 73 0.43 5.55 7.40
CA ASP A 73 0.19 6.68 6.50
C ASP A 73 1.18 7.80 6.83
N TYR A 74 2.02 8.17 5.87
CA TYR A 74 2.98 9.27 5.99
C TYR A 74 2.38 10.64 5.63
N GLY A 75 1.12 10.69 5.19
CA GLY A 75 0.43 11.91 4.78
C GLY A 75 1.06 12.58 3.56
N ASN A 76 0.80 13.87 3.33
CA ASN A 76 1.55 14.73 2.39
C ASN A 76 1.81 14.15 0.98
N GLY A 77 0.85 13.42 0.42
CA GLY A 77 0.92 12.83 -0.92
C GLY A 77 1.55 11.44 -0.99
N TRP A 78 2.02 10.88 0.13
CA TRP A 78 2.40 9.47 0.23
C TRP A 78 1.19 8.56 0.05
N ARG A 79 1.37 7.48 -0.70
CA ARG A 79 0.33 6.46 -0.94
C ARG A 79 0.93 5.08 -0.79
N LEU A 80 0.18 4.15 -0.20
CA LEU A 80 0.63 2.77 -0.08
C LEU A 80 0.33 2.00 -1.37
N GLN A 81 1.33 1.27 -1.87
CA GLN A 81 1.17 0.41 -3.02
C GLN A 81 1.96 -0.89 -2.89
N THR A 82 1.56 -1.92 -3.62
CA THR A 82 2.34 -3.16 -3.72
C THR A 82 3.42 -3.03 -4.77
N VAL A 83 4.58 -3.63 -4.52
CA VAL A 83 5.59 -3.92 -5.54
C VAL A 83 5.42 -5.37 -5.97
N SER A 84 5.27 -5.61 -7.26
CA SER A 84 5.15 -6.95 -7.83
C SER A 84 6.50 -7.45 -8.31
N GLN A 85 6.69 -8.77 -8.27
CA GLN A 85 7.81 -9.41 -8.96
C GLN A 85 7.49 -9.38 -10.45
N VAL A 86 7.90 -8.30 -11.13
CA VAL A 86 8.01 -8.29 -12.58
C VAL A 86 9.51 -8.34 -12.82
N ASP A 87 10.00 -9.41 -13.44
CA ASP A 87 11.34 -9.42 -13.99
C ASP A 87 11.47 -8.16 -14.85
N SER A 88 12.29 -7.21 -14.41
CA SER A 88 12.71 -6.08 -15.22
C SER A 88 13.61 -6.62 -16.34
N SER A 89 13.00 -7.31 -17.30
CA SER A 89 13.58 -7.59 -18.60
C SER A 89 13.10 -6.50 -19.55
N VAL A 90 13.81 -5.37 -19.53
CA VAL A 90 13.89 -4.44 -20.67
C VAL A 90 15.35 -4.12 -20.95
#